data_AF-A0A927X8H4-F1
#
_entry.id   AF-A0A927X8H4-F1
#
_cell.length_a   1.000
_cell.length_b   1.000
_cell.length_c   1.000
_cell.angle_alpha   90.00
_cell.angle_beta   90.00
_cell.angle_gamma   90.00
#
_symmetry.space_group_name_H-M   'P 1'
#
loop_
_entity.id
_entity.type
_entity.pdbx_description
1 polymer ?
#
loop_
_entity_poly.entity_id
_entity_poly.type
_entity_poly.pdbx_seq_one_letter_code
_entity_poly.pdbx_strand_id
1 'polypeptide(L)'
;MDFRKKLCAATFFLVVIAHMILGYTLKHFTGSSDGYWYGFLLYILVPAMPFLVGLKKIKISFEFAIAVIYFTICISVQVATKGAEGGQIFLWHPLWVLFLLIPVYHIFVTKPRGNIEE
;
A
#
# COMPACT_ATOMS: atom_id res chain seq x y z
N MET A 1 -29.14 -1.17 -2.80
CA MET A 1 -27.68 -1.34 -2.75
C MET A 1 -27.12 -0.45 -1.63
N ASP A 2 -26.47 -1.05 -0.62
CA ASP A 2 -25.93 -0.33 0.55
C ASP A 2 -24.99 0.82 0.16
N PHE A 3 -25.14 1.96 0.84
CA PHE A 3 -24.29 3.15 0.67
C PHE A 3 -22.79 2.80 0.76
N ARG A 4 -22.43 1.90 1.68
CA ARG A 4 -21.07 1.39 1.88
C ARG A 4 -20.46 0.76 0.63
N LYS A 5 -21.23 -0.04 -0.10
CA LYS A 5 -20.77 -0.71 -1.33
C LYS A 5 -20.64 0.28 -2.48
N LYS A 6 -21.56 1.25 -2.56
CA LYS A 6 -21.49 2.35 -3.53
C LYS A 6 -20.25 3.20 -3.32
N LEU A 7 -19.94 3.56 -2.06
CA LEU A 7 -18.75 4.34 -1.72
C LEU A 7 -17.45 3.59 -2.06
N CYS A 8 -17.38 2.29 -1.74
CA CYS A 8 -16.23 1.47 -2.08
C CYS A 8 -15.99 1.39 -3.61
N ALA A 9 -17.06 1.23 -4.40
CA ALA A 9 -16.96 1.23 -5.87
C ALA A 9 -16.59 2.62 -6.44
N ALA A 10 -17.12 3.70 -5.86
CA ALA A 10 -16.82 5.07 -6.26
C ALA A 10 -15.39 5.52 -5.92
N THR A 11 -14.71 4.82 -5.01
CA THR A 11 -13.40 5.23 -4.50
C THR A 11 -12.34 5.29 -5.60
N PHE A 12 -12.36 4.37 -6.55
CA PHE A 12 -11.43 4.41 -7.69
C PHE A 12 -11.59 5.72 -8.49
N PHE A 13 -12.82 6.10 -8.81
CA PHE A 13 -13.11 7.34 -9.54
C PHE A 13 -12.77 8.58 -8.71
N LEU A 14 -13.08 8.58 -7.42
CA LEU A 14 -12.72 9.69 -6.51
C LEU A 14 -11.20 9.88 -6.42
N VAL A 15 -10.44 8.79 -6.37
CA VAL A 15 -8.97 8.81 -6.33
C VAL A 15 -8.39 9.35 -7.64
N VAL A 16 -8.90 8.93 -8.80
CA VAL A 16 -8.45 9.44 -10.10
C VAL A 16 -8.72 10.94 -10.24
N ILE A 17 -9.92 11.39 -9.84
CA ILE A 17 -10.28 12.82 -9.87
C ILE A 17 -9.38 13.60 -8.91
N ALA A 18 -9.19 13.11 -7.67
CA ALA A 18 -8.31 13.74 -6.70
C ALA A 18 -6.86 13.80 -7.19
N HIS A 19 -6.36 12.75 -7.85
CA HIS A 19 -5.03 12.72 -8.46
C HIS A 19 -4.88 13.80 -9.54
N MET A 20 -5.87 13.96 -10.42
CA MET A 20 -5.84 15.00 -11.46
C MET A 20 -5.87 16.40 -10.87
N ILE A 21 -6.72 16.64 -9.87
CA ILE A 21 -6.81 17.94 -9.18
C ILE A 21 -5.48 18.24 -8.47
N LEU A 22 -4.93 17.30 -7.72
CA LEU A 22 -3.70 17.46 -6.95
C LEU A 22 -2.48 17.66 -7.86
N GLY A 23 -2.39 16.91 -8.96
CA GLY A 23 -1.34 17.09 -9.98
C GLY A 23 -1.41 18.47 -10.64
N TYR A 24 -2.61 18.94 -10.98
CA TYR A 24 -2.81 20.27 -11.56
C TYR A 24 -2.49 21.40 -10.57
N THR A 25 -2.98 21.33 -9.34
CA THR A 25 -2.76 22.37 -8.33
C THR A 25 -1.30 22.43 -7.89
N LEU A 26 -0.64 21.28 -7.67
CA LEU A 26 0.78 21.26 -7.32
C LEU A 26 1.66 21.79 -8.44
N LYS A 27 1.38 21.43 -9.71
CA LYS A 27 2.09 21.97 -10.87
C LYS A 27 1.94 23.50 -10.94
N HIS A 28 0.73 24.01 -10.71
CA HIS A 28 0.48 25.45 -10.72
C HIS A 28 1.18 26.17 -9.55
N PHE A 29 1.24 25.56 -8.36
CA PHE A 29 1.75 26.22 -7.17
C PHE A 29 3.28 26.14 -7.01
N THR A 30 3.89 25.05 -7.46
CA THR A 30 5.34 24.81 -7.29
C THR A 30 6.14 24.89 -8.59
N GLY A 31 5.48 24.98 -9.76
CA GLY A 31 6.15 25.02 -11.06
C GLY A 31 6.88 23.72 -11.45
N SER A 32 6.95 22.73 -10.55
CA SER A 32 7.58 21.43 -10.81
C SER A 32 6.57 20.40 -11.30
N SER A 33 7.01 19.54 -12.22
CA SER A 33 6.27 18.37 -12.70
C SER A 33 6.17 17.22 -11.69
N ASP A 34 6.84 17.32 -10.54
CA ASP A 34 6.88 16.25 -9.54
C ASP A 34 5.55 16.06 -8.79
N GLY A 35 4.62 17.01 -8.92
CA GLY A 35 3.29 16.96 -8.28
C GLY A 35 2.48 15.69 -8.60
N TYR A 36 2.67 15.12 -9.80
CA TYR A 36 1.99 13.89 -10.20
C TYR A 36 2.49 12.65 -9.43
N TRP A 37 3.75 12.64 -8.99
CA TRP A 37 4.31 11.50 -8.26
C TRP A 37 3.68 11.34 -6.89
N TYR A 38 3.43 12.45 -6.19
CA TYR A 38 2.76 12.45 -4.89
C TYR A 38 1.30 11.98 -4.98
N GLY A 39 0.64 12.18 -6.12
CA GLY A 39 -0.70 11.68 -6.36
C GLY A 39 -0.80 10.15 -6.37
N PHE A 40 0.32 9.42 -6.51
CA PHE A 40 0.30 7.96 -6.51
C PHE A 40 -0.13 7.37 -5.17
N LEU A 41 0.16 8.07 -4.05
CA LEU A 41 -0.26 7.66 -2.70
C LEU A 41 -1.78 7.57 -2.56
N LEU A 42 -2.55 8.34 -3.34
CA LEU A 42 -4.02 8.29 -3.31
C LEU A 42 -4.55 6.92 -3.76
N TYR A 43 -3.82 6.19 -4.61
CA TYR A 43 -4.23 4.86 -5.08
C TYR A 43 -4.16 3.78 -4.01
N ILE A 44 -3.40 3.99 -2.92
CA ILE A 44 -3.43 3.10 -1.74
C ILE A 44 -4.81 3.11 -1.08
N LEU A 45 -5.59 4.18 -1.25
CA LEU A 45 -6.94 4.27 -0.70
C LEU A 45 -7.90 3.27 -1.33
N VAL A 46 -7.69 2.88 -2.60
CA VAL A 46 -8.57 1.94 -3.33
C VAL A 46 -8.63 0.56 -2.66
N PRO A 47 -7.50 -0.14 -2.40
CA PRO A 47 -7.51 -1.39 -1.66
C PRO A 47 -7.81 -1.20 -0.17
N ALA A 48 -7.55 -0.02 0.41
CA ALA A 48 -7.80 0.26 1.82
C ALA A 48 -9.29 0.50 2.14
N MET A 49 -10.07 1.04 1.20
CA MET A 49 -11.45 1.44 1.42
C MET A 49 -12.43 0.35 1.90
N PRO A 50 -12.40 -0.91 1.41
CA PRO A 50 -13.28 -1.95 1.93
C PRO A 50 -13.04 -2.24 3.43
N PHE A 51 -11.84 -1.95 3.93
CA PHE A 51 -11.51 -2.05 5.35
C PHE A 51 -11.98 -0.80 6.13
N LEU A 52 -11.78 0.40 5.58
CA LEU A 52 -12.24 1.66 6.19
C LEU A 52 -13.76 1.73 6.34
N VAL A 53 -14.50 1.21 5.36
CA VAL A 53 -15.97 1.17 5.36
C VAL A 53 -16.51 0.00 6.21
N GLY A 54 -15.63 -0.85 6.75
CA GLY A 54 -16.00 -1.99 7.58
C GLY A 54 -16.71 -3.12 6.82
N LEU A 55 -16.53 -3.18 5.49
CA LEU A 55 -17.08 -4.27 4.67
C LEU A 55 -16.25 -5.55 4.81
N LYS A 56 -14.94 -5.42 5.08
CA LYS A 56 -14.06 -6.53 5.43
C LYS A 56 -13.48 -6.31 6.82
N LYS A 57 -13.58 -7.34 7.67
CA LYS A 57 -12.83 -7.38 8.93
C LYS A 57 -11.35 -7.59 8.60
N ILE A 58 -10.49 -6.77 9.19
CA ILE A 58 -9.04 -6.96 9.13
C ILE A 58 -8.73 -8.20 9.97
N LYS A 59 -8.45 -9.32 9.31
CA LYS A 59 -7.76 -10.44 9.95
C LYS A 59 -6.29 -10.11 9.89
N ILE A 60 -5.67 -9.87 11.05
CA ILE A 60 -4.22 -9.69 11.10
C ILE A 60 -3.59 -11.05 10.76
N SER A 61 -3.23 -11.23 9.48
CA SER A 61 -2.37 -12.34 9.06
C SER A 61 -0.91 -11.92 9.16
N PHE A 62 -0.02 -12.89 9.28
CA PHE A 62 1.42 -12.66 9.29
C PHE A 62 1.88 -11.92 8.02
N GLU A 63 1.28 -12.22 6.86
CA GLU A 63 1.57 -11.55 5.60
C GLU A 63 1.19 -10.07 5.64
N PHE A 64 0.06 -9.73 6.27
CA PHE A 64 -0.37 -8.35 6.45
C PHE A 64 0.62 -7.57 7.35
N ALA A 65 1.13 -8.20 8.41
CA ALA A 65 2.14 -7.59 9.28
C ALA A 65 3.44 -7.29 8.52
N ILE A 66 3.92 -8.23 7.70
CA ILE A 66 5.10 -8.02 6.84
C ILE A 66 4.85 -6.90 5.83
N ALA A 67 3.68 -6.87 5.19
CA ALA A 67 3.34 -5.81 4.24
C ALA A 67 3.34 -4.42 4.90
N VAL A 68 2.80 -4.29 6.12
CA VAL A 68 2.81 -3.03 6.87
C VAL A 68 4.24 -2.60 7.22
N ILE A 69 5.09 -3.52 7.69
CA ILE A 69 6.50 -3.24 7.99
C ILE A 69 7.25 -2.79 6.74
N TYR A 70 7.09 -3.52 5.63
CA TYR A 70 7.68 -3.19 4.33
C TYR A 70 7.29 -1.78 3.88
N PHE A 71 6.00 -1.45 3.87
CA PHE A 71 5.51 -0.12 3.48
C PHE A 71 6.03 0.98 4.41
N THR A 72 6.08 0.72 5.72
CA THR A 72 6.56 1.71 6.71
C THR A 72 8.03 2.05 6.48
N ILE A 73 8.88 1.04 6.20
CA ILE A 73 10.31 1.24 5.89
C ILE A 73 10.47 1.94 4.53
N CYS A 74 9.74 1.50 3.50
CA CYS A 74 9.81 2.12 2.18
C CYS A 74 9.43 3.60 2.24
N ILE A 75 8.36 3.96 2.97
CA ILE A 75 7.93 5.35 3.12
C ILE A 75 8.90 6.15 3.98
N SER A 76 9.33 5.63 5.14
CA SER A 76 10.22 6.37 6.05
C SER A 76 11.58 6.66 5.42
N VAL A 77 12.14 5.69 4.69
CA VAL A 77 13.40 5.86 3.98
C VAL A 77 13.22 6.75 2.76
N GLN A 78 12.14 6.63 1.99
CA GLN A 78 11.84 7.56 0.89
C GLN A 78 11.75 9.02 1.37
N VAL A 79 11.15 9.25 2.54
CA VAL A 79 11.07 10.58 3.15
C VAL A 79 12.44 11.06 3.62
N ALA A 80 13.27 10.18 4.19
CA ALA A 80 14.62 10.50 4.65
C ALA A 80 15.61 10.79 3.50
N THR A 81 15.40 10.18 2.33
CA THR A 81 16.37 10.22 1.21
C THR A 81 16.06 11.30 0.17
N LYS A 82 15.14 12.24 0.46
CA LYS A 82 14.68 13.30 -0.46
C LYS A 82 15.77 14.21 -1.05
N GLY A 83 17.02 14.15 -0.57
CA GLY A 83 18.12 15.01 -1.01
C GLY A 83 19.32 14.30 -1.66
N ALA A 84 19.31 12.98 -1.83
CA ALA A 84 20.44 12.29 -2.48
C ALA A 84 20.18 12.13 -3.99
N GLU A 85 21.05 12.73 -4.81
CA GLU A 85 21.02 12.85 -6.28
C GLU A 85 21.15 11.50 -7.05
N GLY A 86 20.43 10.47 -6.60
CA GLY A 86 20.42 9.13 -7.19
C GLY A 86 19.58 8.10 -6.43
N GLY A 87 18.96 8.45 -5.31
CA GLY A 87 18.34 7.50 -4.37
C GLY A 87 16.85 7.18 -4.60
N GLN A 88 16.21 7.68 -5.66
CA GLN A 88 14.75 7.63 -5.76
C GLN A 88 14.15 6.27 -6.16
N ILE A 89 14.96 5.31 -6.63
CA ILE A 89 14.44 4.09 -7.28
C ILE A 89 14.83 2.80 -6.56
N PHE A 90 15.81 2.82 -5.65
CA PHE A 90 16.57 1.60 -5.35
C PHE A 90 16.31 0.92 -4.01
N LEU A 91 15.27 1.29 -3.24
CA LEU A 91 14.96 0.62 -1.97
C LEU A 91 13.72 -0.25 -1.98
N TRP A 92 12.72 0.06 -2.83
CA TRP A 92 11.59 -0.84 -3.06
C TRP A 92 12.05 -2.19 -3.65
N HIS A 93 13.15 -2.18 -4.41
CA HIS A 93 13.69 -3.36 -5.10
C HIS A 93 14.66 -4.24 -4.28
N PRO A 94 15.31 -3.82 -3.19
CA PRO A 94 15.97 -4.74 -2.27
C PRO A 94 15.04 -5.18 -1.13
N LEU A 95 14.06 -4.36 -0.74
CA LEU A 95 13.23 -4.67 0.41
C LEU A 95 12.19 -5.77 0.15
N TRP A 96 11.96 -6.18 -1.12
CA TRP A 96 11.04 -7.29 -1.42
C TRP A 96 11.51 -8.61 -0.79
N VAL A 97 12.78 -8.72 -0.42
CA VAL A 97 13.34 -9.86 0.31
C VAL A 97 12.57 -10.09 1.63
N LEU A 98 11.95 -9.07 2.22
CA LEU A 98 11.06 -9.23 3.38
C LEU A 98 9.86 -10.13 3.09
N PHE A 99 9.36 -10.18 1.85
CA PHE A 99 8.29 -11.11 1.48
C PHE A 99 8.75 -12.57 1.47
N LEU A 100 10.06 -12.86 1.40
CA LEU A 100 10.58 -14.22 1.54
C LEU A 100 10.46 -14.75 2.99
N LEU A 101 10.21 -13.88 3.98
CA LEU A 101 9.88 -14.32 5.33
C LEU A 101 8.51 -15.01 5.40
N ILE A 102 7.61 -14.76 4.45
CA ILE A 102 6.29 -15.39 4.38
C ILE A 102 6.40 -16.92 4.17
N PRO A 103 7.06 -17.44 3.12
CA PRO A 103 7.20 -18.88 2.95
C PRO A 103 8.02 -19.51 4.07
N VAL A 104 9.06 -18.83 4.58
CA VAL A 104 9.84 -19.30 5.74
C VAL A 104 8.93 -19.48 6.96
N TYR A 105 8.10 -18.49 7.29
CA TYR A 105 7.12 -18.61 8.37
C TYR A 105 6.16 -19.77 8.17
N HIS A 106 5.66 -19.98 6.95
CA HIS A 106 4.77 -21.09 6.66
C HIS A 106 5.45 -22.46 6.82
N ILE A 107 6.73 -22.58 6.46
CA ILE A 107 7.49 -23.83 6.62
C ILE A 107 7.72 -24.16 8.11
N PHE A 108 8.09 -23.17 8.93
CA PHE A 108 8.49 -23.43 10.32
C PHE A 108 7.35 -23.35 11.33
N VAL A 109 6.32 -22.55 11.06
CA VAL A 109 5.26 -22.23 12.04
C VAL A 109 3.93 -22.86 11.67
N THR A 110 3.54 -22.87 10.39
CA THR A 110 2.31 -23.55 9.98
C THR A 110 2.57 -25.01 9.68
N LYS A 111 2.50 -25.86 10.72
CA LYS A 111 2.43 -27.31 10.53
C LYS A 111 1.24 -27.61 9.62
N PRO A 112 1.39 -28.42 8.55
CA PRO A 112 0.24 -28.85 7.77
C PRO A 112 -0.73 -29.50 8.75
N ARG A 113 -2.00 -29.09 8.71
CA ARG A 113 -3.08 -29.75 9.42
C ARG A 113 -3.27 -31.10 8.74
N GLY A 114 -2.34 -32.02 8.99
CA GLY A 114 -2.47 -33.41 8.61
C GLY A 114 -3.73 -33.92 9.27
N ASN A 115 -4.60 -34.49 8.45
CA ASN A 115 -5.79 -35.21 8.88
C ASN A 115 -5.41 -36.12 10.04
N ILE A 116 -5.85 -35.79 11.25
CA ILE A 116 -6.03 -36.77 12.30
C ILE A 116 -7.40 -37.38 11.95
N GLU A 117 -7.39 -38.30 10.99
CA GLU A 117 -8.42 -39.32 10.94
C GLU A 117 -8.22 -40.24 12.16
N GLU A 118 -9.36 -40.67 12.68
CA GLU A 118 -9.65 -41.20 14.02
C GLU A 118 -8.82 -42.42 14.47
#